data_AF-A0A520BBI4-F1
#
_entry.id   AF-A0A520BBI4-F1
#
_cell.length_a   1.000
_cell.length_b   1.000
_cell.length_c   1.000
_cell.angle_alpha   90.00
_cell.angle_beta   90.00
_cell.angle_gamma   90.00
#
_symmetry.space_group_name_H-M   'P 1'
#
loop_
_entity.id
_entity.type
_entity.pdbx_description
1 polymer ?
#
loop_
_entity_poly.entity_id
_entity_poly.type
_entity_poly.pdbx_seq_one_letter_code
_entity_poly.pdbx_strand_id
1 'polypeptide(L)' 'MNFIGSNIRQLRQKNGWSQGDVAQRLKISIPAFSKIETGITDINISRLEQIANLFDVSTM' A
#
# COMPACT_ATOMS: atom_id res chain seq x y z
N MET A 1 11.34 9.15 6.34
CA MET A 1 10.59 8.77 5.13
C MET A 1 10.70 7.26 5.00
N ASN A 2 9.60 6.52 5.12
CA ASN A 2 9.62 5.06 5.06
C ASN A 2 9.66 4.62 3.58
N PHE A 3 10.75 3.94 3.18
CA PHE A 3 11.00 3.51 1.79
C PHE A 3 9.85 2.65 1.23
N ILE A 4 9.26 1.78 2.07
CA ILE A 4 8.16 0.91 1.67
C ILE A 4 6.91 1.73 1.36
N GLY A 5 6.54 2.64 2.26
CA GLY A 5 5.37 3.52 2.07
C GLY A 5 5.48 4.38 0.82
N SER A 6 6.67 4.91 0.52
CA SER A 6 6.91 5.66 -0.72
C SER A 6 6.80 4.80 -1.97
N ASN A 7 7.26 3.54 -1.95
CA ASN A 7 7.15 2.64 -3.10
C ASN A 7 5.70 2.27 -3.38
N ILE A 8 4.92 1.97 -2.33
CA ILE A 8 3.48 1.69 -2.44
C ILE A 8 2.75 2.89 -3.05
N ARG A 9 3.08 4.11 -2.62
CA ARG A 9 2.50 5.34 -3.18
C ARG A 9 2.84 5.50 -4.66
N GLN A 10 4.06 5.21 -5.07
CA GLN A 10 4.46 5.27 -6.47
C GLN A 10 3.70 4.25 -7.32
N LEU A 11 3.59 3.00 -6.87
CA LEU A 11 2.82 1.95 -7.55
C LEU A 11 1.36 2.38 -7.72
N ARG A 12 0.73 2.87 -6.64
CA ARG A 12 -0.63 3.40 -6.70
C ARG A 12 -0.79 4.50 -7.75
N GLN A 13 0.13 5.46 -7.79
CA GLN A 13 0.10 6.56 -8.75
C GLN A 13 0.33 6.09 -10.20
N LYS A 14 1.22 5.12 -10.43
CA LYS A 14 1.44 4.50 -11.74
C LYS A 14 0.19 3.81 -12.27
N ASN A 15 -0.59 3.19 -11.38
CA ASN A 15 -1.86 2.56 -11.73
C ASN A 15 -3.05 3.54 -11.82
N GLY A 16 -2.84 4.84 -11.54
CA GLY A 16 -3.90 5.84 -11.57
C GLY A 16 -4.95 5.69 -10.45
N TRP A 17 -4.61 5.00 -9.36
CA TRP A 17 -5.55 4.69 -8.27
C TRP A 17 -5.54 5.76 -7.18
N SER A 18 -6.70 6.07 -6.62
CA SER A 18 -6.82 6.86 -5.39
C SER A 18 -6.46 6.03 -4.15
N GLN A 19 -6.23 6.67 -3.00
CA GLN A 19 -6.09 5.92 -1.74
C GLN A 19 -7.36 5.12 -1.41
N GLY A 20 -8.54 5.62 -1.80
CA GLY A 20 -9.81 4.92 -1.65
C GLY A 20 -9.90 3.65 -2.49
N ASP A 21 -9.41 3.70 -3.73
CA ASP A 21 -9.36 2.56 -4.63
C ASP A 21 -8.56 1.39 -4.06
N VAL A 22 -7.39 1.69 -3.51
CA VAL A 22 -6.50 0.67 -2.94
C VAL A 22 -7.05 0.17 -1.61
N ALA A 23 -7.57 1.07 -0.77
CA ALA A 23 -8.21 0.70 0.50
C ALA A 23 -9.40 -0.25 0.29
N GLN A 24 -10.25 0.01 -0.70
CA GLN A 24 -11.37 -0.86 -1.06
C GLN A 24 -10.90 -2.25 -1.52
N ARG A 25 -9.87 -2.31 -2.39
CA ARG A 25 -9.31 -3.58 -2.90
C ARG A 25 -8.64 -4.40 -1.80
N LEU A 26 -7.98 -3.74 -0.85
CA LEU A 26 -7.35 -4.37 0.32
C LEU A 26 -8.31 -4.63 1.50
N LYS A 27 -9.58 -4.22 1.36
CA LYS A 27 -10.63 -4.29 2.39
C LYS A 27 -10.21 -3.64 3.73
N ILE A 28 -9.63 -2.45 3.64
CA ILE A 28 -9.23 -1.63 4.79
C ILE A 28 -9.82 -0.21 4.67
N SER A 29 -9.73 0.57 5.75
CA SER A 29 -10.13 1.97 5.72
C SER A 29 -9.09 2.83 5.00
N ILE A 30 -9.53 3.94 4.39
CA ILE A 30 -8.65 4.93 3.74
C ILE A 30 -7.58 5.46 4.73
N PRO A 31 -7.93 5.80 5.99
CA PRO A 31 -6.92 6.23 6.97
C PRO A 31 -5.88 5.13 7.28
N ALA A 32 -6.28 3.86 7.31
CA ALA A 32 -5.35 2.76 7.51
C ALA A 32 -4.36 2.66 6.35
N PHE A 33 -4.83 2.77 5.11
CA PHE A 33 -3.95 2.79 3.94
C PHE A 33 -3.04 4.03 3.91
N SER A 34 -3.54 5.20 4.29
CA SER A 34 -2.73 6.43 4.38
C SER A 34 -1.59 6.30 5.40
N LYS A 35 -1.83 5.65 6.54
CA LYS A 35 -0.78 5.33 7.54
C LYS A 35 0.31 4.41 6.98
N ILE A 36 -0.04 3.49 6.08
CA ILE A 36 0.92 2.63 5.37
C ILE A 36 1.79 3.47 4.43
N GLU A 37 1.20 4.31 3.58
CA GLU A 37 1.95 5.16 2.64
C GLU A 37 2.87 6.16 3.34
N THR A 38 2.48 6.63 4.52
CA THR A 38 3.25 7.58 5.33
C THR A 38 4.25 6.91 6.27
N GLY A 39 4.18 5.59 6.45
CA GLY A 39 5.02 4.83 7.37
C GLY A 39 4.75 5.12 8.85
N ILE A 40 3.56 5.62 9.19
CA ILE A 40 3.14 5.85 10.59
C ILE A 40 2.94 4.52 11.32
N THR A 41 2.50 3.49 10.61
CA THR A 41 2.29 2.14 11.16
C THR A 41 3.20 1.16 10.46
N ASP A 42 3.90 0.34 11.25
CA ASP A 42 4.68 -0.77 10.70
C ASP A 42 3.76 -1.76 10.00
N ILE A 43 4.09 -2.04 8.75
CA ILE A 43 3.39 -3.01 7.94
C ILE A 43 3.91 -4.40 8.30
N ASN A 44 3.00 -5.34 8.59
CA ASN A 44 3.38 -6.73 8.77
C ASN A 44 3.55 -7.43 7.41
N ILE A 45 4.25 -8.57 7.42
CA ILE A 45 4.57 -9.35 6.20
C ILE A 45 3.30 -9.72 5.43
N SER A 46 2.27 -10.23 6.11
CA SER A 46 1.01 -10.62 5.46
C SER A 46 0.35 -9.46 4.71
N ARG A 47 0.39 -8.24 5.27
CA ARG A 47 -0.14 -7.05 4.60
C ARG A 47 0.74 -6.63 3.44
N LEU A 48 2.06 -6.73 3.59
CA LEU A 48 3.00 -6.41 2.52
C LEU A 48 2.79 -7.36 1.32
N GLU A 49 2.60 -8.66 1.56
CA GLU A 49 2.26 -9.65 0.53
C GLU A 49 0.94 -9.35 -0.16
N GLN A 50 -0.10 -8.96 0.57
CA GLN A 50 -1.38 -8.56 -0.04
C GLN A 50 -1.24 -7.35 -0.95
N ILE A 51 -0.42 -6.37 -0.55
CA ILE A 51 -0.14 -5.19 -1.36
C ILE A 51 0.68 -5.59 -2.60
N ALA A 52 1.68 -6.45 -2.44
CA ALA A 52 2.50 -6.94 -3.54
C ALA A 52 1.65 -7.69 -4.58
N ASN A 53 0.78 -8.60 -4.13
CA ASN A 53 -0.18 -9.30 -4.98
C ASN A 53 -1.16 -8.35 -5.69
N LEU A 54 -1.60 -7.29 -5.01
CA LEU A 54 -2.51 -6.30 -5.59
C LEU A 54 -1.85 -5.52 -6.75
N PHE A 55 -0.56 -5.24 -6.63
CA PHE A 55 0.22 -4.51 -7.64
C PHE A 55 0.96 -5.43 -8.62
N ASP A 56 0.80 -6.76 -8.49
CA ASP A 56 1.50 -7.78 -9.29
C ASP A 56 3.03 -7.61 -9.25
N VAL A 57 3.58 -7.46 -8.02
CA VAL A 57 5.02 -7.33 -7.76
C VAL A 57 5.50 -8.31 -6.69
N SER A 58 6.82 -8.50 -6.62
CA SER A 58 7.48 -9.30 -5.57
C SER A 58 7.84 -8.47 -4.34
N THR A 59 7.85 -9.10 -3.17
CA THR A 59 8.39 -8.53 -1.91
C THR A 59 9.87 -8.83 -1.69
N MET A 60 10.47 -9.73 -2.49
CA MET A 60 11.89 -10.07 -2.51
C MET A 60 12.71 -9.19 -3.45
#